data_AF-A0A968F5I7-F1
#
_entry.id   AF-A0A968F5I7-F1
#
_cell.length_a   1.000
_cell.length_b   1.000
_cell.length_c   1.000
_cell.angle_alpha   90.00
_cell.angle_beta   90.00
_cell.angle_gamma   90.00
#
_symmetry.space_group_name_H-M   'P 1'
#
loop_
_entity.id
_entity.type
_entity.pdbx_description
1 polymer ?
#
loop_
_entity_poly.entity_id
_entity_poly.type
_entity_poly.pdbx_seq_one_letter_code
_entity_poly.pdbx_strand_id
1 'polypeptide(L)'
;MYSCNALVSFFCAFLFIQNILRPSVGIIIPILIFSFHTSSPFAIASETASDNPYAKSLIQRAREKQLAQKRHWLTLGHYKKKWFGGYKSEADAPEFFVSPEGKTSPEKELSATLLSFFKDPKSLPPKALHPQCQFPARYKWLKRELKFDPDKLPKIYCARLDRWLKKLDPHKITLVFASFYMGNPSSMFGHTLLRIDSKSNIQNKELLNYGVNYAANPDTSNP
;
A
#
# COMPACT_ATOMS: atom_id res chain seq x y z
N MET A 1 32.72 9.09 -6.90
CA MET A 1 31.71 10.14 -6.66
C MET A 1 31.17 9.92 -5.26
N TYR A 2 31.41 10.88 -4.37
CA TYR A 2 31.48 10.69 -2.93
C TYR A 2 30.13 10.39 -2.27
N SER A 3 30.19 9.42 -1.36
CA SER A 3 29.25 9.18 -0.27
C SER A 3 29.32 10.33 0.75
N CYS A 4 28.18 10.79 1.28
CA CYS A 4 28.15 11.72 2.39
C CYS A 4 27.10 11.27 3.42
N ASN A 5 27.58 10.55 4.43
CA ASN A 5 26.86 10.21 5.66
C ASN A 5 26.99 11.40 6.62
N ALA A 6 25.88 12.12 6.83
CA ALA A 6 25.79 13.27 7.72
C ALA A 6 25.61 12.82 9.19
N LEU A 7 26.66 12.27 9.82
CA LEU A 7 26.60 11.89 11.24
C LEU A 7 27.92 12.01 12.02
N VAL A 8 28.98 12.61 11.46
CA VAL A 8 30.30 12.70 12.14
C VAL A 8 30.82 14.15 12.25
N SER A 9 29.95 15.16 12.17
CA SER A 9 30.38 16.57 12.25
C SER A 9 30.23 17.24 13.62
N PHE A 10 29.69 16.57 14.63
CA PHE A 10 29.48 17.18 15.95
C PHE A 10 30.56 16.88 17.01
N PHE A 11 31.48 15.95 16.74
CA PHE A 11 32.47 15.51 17.75
C PHE A 11 33.89 16.06 17.57
N CYS A 12 34.18 16.84 16.53
CA CYS A 12 35.55 17.28 16.22
C CYS A 12 35.86 18.76 16.52
N ALA A 13 34.90 19.56 16.97
CA ALA A 13 35.10 21.01 17.18
C ALA A 13 35.57 21.40 18.60
N PHE A 14 35.76 20.44 19.51
CA PHE A 14 36.05 20.74 20.92
C PHE A 14 37.50 20.45 21.37
N LEU A 15 38.39 20.03 20.47
CA LEU A 15 39.74 19.55 20.83
C LEU A 15 40.92 20.30 20.18
N PHE A 16 40.72 21.52 19.67
CA PHE A 16 41.81 22.25 19.00
C PHE A 16 41.92 23.73 19.38
N ILE A 17 41.64 24.10 20.63
CA ILE A 17 42.12 25.36 21.20
C ILE A 17 42.51 25.06 22.65
N GLN A 18 43.78 25.34 22.97
CA GLN A 18 44.42 25.41 24.29
C GLN A 18 45.67 24.51 24.39
N ASN A 19 46.69 24.84 23.61
CA ASN A 19 48.06 24.38 23.91
C ASN A 19 49.08 25.47 23.55
N ILE A 20 49.07 26.59 24.27
CA ILE A 20 50.13 27.60 24.24
C ILE A 20 50.28 28.17 25.66
N LEU A 21 51.50 28.00 26.21
CA LEU A 21 52.11 28.63 27.42
C LEU A 21 51.95 27.92 28.79
N ARG A 22 53.07 27.28 29.21
CA ARG A 22 53.55 27.20 30.62
C ARG A 22 54.01 28.60 31.08
N PRO A 23 54.16 28.93 32.39
CA PRO A 23 54.54 28.04 33.50
C PRO A 23 53.88 28.29 34.88
N SER A 24 54.17 27.37 35.81
CA SER A 24 54.30 27.54 37.28
C SER A 24 53.22 28.27 38.08
N VAL A 25 52.51 27.51 38.93
CA VAL A 25 52.36 27.69 40.40
C VAL A 25 51.28 26.68 40.87
N GLY A 26 51.59 25.92 41.92
CA GLY A 26 50.71 24.90 42.47
C GLY A 26 49.55 25.48 43.25
N ILE A 27 48.33 25.04 42.92
CA ILE A 27 47.13 25.22 43.75
C ILE A 27 46.36 23.89 43.71
N ILE A 28 46.27 23.23 44.86
CA ILE A 28 45.49 22.02 45.06
C ILE A 28 44.02 22.44 45.17
N ILE A 29 43.20 22.14 44.16
CA ILE A 29 41.75 22.33 44.18
C ILE A 29 41.11 21.00 44.57
N PRO A 30 40.25 20.94 45.61
CA PRO A 30 39.61 19.69 46.01
C PRO A 30 38.53 19.32 44.99
N ILE A 31 38.66 18.14 44.40
CA ILE A 31 37.71 17.59 43.43
C ILE A 31 36.47 17.09 44.20
N LEU A 32 35.38 17.87 44.18
CA LEU A 32 34.06 17.42 44.59
C LEU A 32 33.48 16.50 43.50
N ILE A 33 33.52 15.19 43.75
CA ILE A 33 32.91 14.17 42.88
C ILE A 33 31.39 14.22 43.08
N PHE A 34 30.68 14.96 42.22
CA PHE A 34 29.23 14.85 42.11
C PHE A 34 28.89 13.59 41.29
N SER A 35 28.45 12.54 41.97
CA SER A 35 27.90 11.34 41.34
C SER A 35 26.56 11.66 40.67
N PHE A 36 26.59 12.07 39.41
CA PHE A 36 25.40 12.17 38.58
C PHE A 36 24.88 10.76 38.26
N HIS A 37 23.86 10.30 38.98
CA HIS A 37 23.06 9.14 38.58
C HIS A 37 22.30 9.51 37.31
N THR A 38 22.81 9.06 36.16
CA THR A 38 22.13 9.13 34.88
C THR A 38 21.01 8.08 34.86
N SER A 39 19.80 8.46 35.26
CA SER A 39 18.61 7.66 35.00
C SER A 39 18.36 7.67 33.49
N SER A 40 18.77 6.60 32.82
CA SER A 40 18.58 6.41 31.38
C SER A 40 17.08 6.43 31.05
N PRO A 41 16.60 7.33 30.18
CA PRO A 41 15.19 7.36 29.82
C PRO A 41 14.84 6.08 29.05
N PHE A 42 13.88 5.32 29.59
CA PHE A 42 13.33 4.13 28.98
C PHE A 42 12.66 4.53 27.65
N ALA A 43 13.28 4.17 26.52
CA ALA A 43 12.70 4.40 25.21
C ALA A 43 11.51 3.45 25.01
N ILE A 44 10.29 4.00 24.98
CA ILE A 44 9.10 3.24 24.60
C ILE A 44 9.16 3.02 23.08
N ALA A 45 9.52 1.81 22.66
CA ALA A 45 9.52 1.42 21.25
C ALA A 45 8.06 1.37 20.75
N SER A 46 7.75 2.14 19.71
CA SER A 46 6.47 2.04 19.00
C SER A 46 6.44 0.75 18.20
N GLU A 47 5.49 -0.14 18.49
CA GLU A 47 5.33 -1.42 17.80
C GLU A 47 4.97 -1.16 16.32
N THR A 48 5.82 -1.59 15.39
CA THR A 48 5.56 -1.39 13.96
C THR A 48 4.56 -2.43 13.46
N ALA A 49 3.82 -2.12 12.39
CA ALA A 49 2.89 -3.07 11.78
C ALA A 49 3.55 -4.41 11.37
N SER A 50 4.86 -4.39 11.12
CA SER A 50 5.65 -5.59 10.79
C SER A 50 5.89 -6.50 12.00
N ASP A 51 5.84 -5.97 13.22
CA ASP A 51 6.13 -6.71 14.44
C ASP A 51 4.90 -7.38 15.05
N ASN A 52 3.70 -6.92 14.66
CA ASN A 52 2.43 -7.37 15.18
C ASN A 52 2.28 -8.92 15.05
N PRO A 53 2.16 -9.65 16.18
CA PRO A 53 2.12 -11.12 16.17
C PRO A 53 0.84 -11.66 15.51
N TYR A 54 -0.27 -10.92 15.60
CA TYR A 54 -1.51 -11.31 14.93
C TYR A 54 -1.38 -11.19 13.40
N ALA A 55 -0.77 -10.13 12.90
CA ALA A 55 -0.48 -9.95 11.48
C ALA A 55 0.43 -11.08 10.94
N LYS A 56 1.49 -11.44 11.69
CA LYS A 56 2.35 -12.58 11.36
C LYS A 56 1.57 -13.90 11.27
N SER A 57 0.66 -14.14 12.22
CA SER A 57 -0.21 -15.33 12.21
C SER A 57 -1.12 -15.38 10.96
N LEU A 58 -1.57 -14.23 10.46
CA LEU A 58 -2.41 -14.17 9.26
C LEU A 58 -1.63 -14.49 8.00
N ILE A 59 -0.41 -13.99 7.88
CA ILE A 59 0.49 -14.28 6.76
C ILE A 59 0.81 -15.77 6.74
N GLN A 60 1.10 -16.36 7.90
CA GLN A 60 1.37 -17.78 8.01
C GLN A 60 0.17 -18.63 7.56
N ARG A 61 -1.04 -18.33 8.05
CA ARG A 61 -2.27 -18.98 7.59
C ARG A 61 -2.52 -18.79 6.10
N ALA A 62 -2.19 -17.63 5.54
CA ALA A 62 -2.32 -17.38 4.11
C ALA A 62 -1.38 -18.25 3.26
N ARG A 63 -0.16 -18.50 3.75
CA ARG A 63 0.81 -19.42 3.13
C ARG A 63 0.34 -20.87 3.19
N GLU A 64 -0.11 -21.31 4.35
CA GLU A 64 -0.66 -22.67 4.54
C GLU A 64 -1.85 -22.95 3.62
N LYS A 65 -2.72 -21.94 3.43
CA LYS A 65 -3.86 -22.00 2.50
C LYS A 65 -3.49 -21.77 1.04
N GLN A 66 -2.22 -21.49 0.75
CA GLN A 66 -1.71 -21.14 -0.59
C GLN A 66 -2.54 -20.04 -1.26
N LEU A 67 -2.88 -19.00 -0.50
CA LEU A 67 -3.76 -17.92 -0.98
C LEU A 67 -3.16 -17.14 -2.14
N ALA A 68 -1.83 -17.01 -2.19
CA ALA A 68 -1.12 -16.29 -3.25
C ALA A 68 -1.27 -16.96 -4.63
N GLN A 69 -1.58 -18.25 -4.68
CA GLN A 69 -1.79 -19.02 -5.91
C GLN A 69 -3.27 -19.16 -6.29
N LYS A 70 -4.19 -18.73 -5.42
CA LYS A 70 -5.63 -18.82 -5.71
C LYS A 70 -5.99 -17.86 -6.83
N ARG A 71 -6.83 -18.34 -7.76
CA ARG A 71 -7.31 -17.56 -8.92
C ARG A 71 -7.84 -16.18 -8.52
N HIS A 72 -8.60 -16.09 -7.42
CA HIS A 72 -9.17 -14.83 -6.97
C HIS A 72 -8.10 -13.78 -6.62
N TRP A 73 -7.05 -14.18 -5.89
CA TRP A 73 -5.92 -13.29 -5.60
C TRP A 73 -5.18 -12.87 -6.87
N LEU A 74 -4.91 -13.85 -7.74
CA LEU A 74 -4.23 -13.59 -9.01
C LEU A 74 -5.01 -12.59 -9.87
N THR A 75 -6.35 -12.69 -9.91
CA THR A 75 -7.23 -11.73 -10.59
C THR A 75 -7.21 -10.34 -9.94
N LEU A 76 -7.29 -10.26 -8.60
CA LEU A 76 -7.23 -8.97 -7.88
C LEU A 76 -5.90 -8.22 -8.07
N GLY A 77 -4.82 -8.95 -8.37
CA GLY A 77 -3.51 -8.38 -8.68
C GLY A 77 -3.17 -8.35 -10.17
N HIS A 78 -4.10 -8.67 -11.07
CA HIS A 78 -3.88 -8.75 -12.53
C HIS A 78 -2.68 -9.61 -12.95
N TYR A 79 -2.43 -10.72 -12.24
CA TYR A 79 -1.29 -11.59 -12.51
C TYR A 79 -1.55 -12.58 -13.66
N LYS A 80 -0.59 -12.65 -14.58
CA LYS A 80 -0.48 -13.70 -15.61
C LYS A 80 0.70 -14.61 -15.30
N LYS A 81 0.56 -15.90 -15.64
CA LYS A 81 1.69 -16.82 -15.62
C LYS A 81 2.65 -16.45 -16.75
N LYS A 82 3.95 -16.43 -16.45
CA LYS A 82 4.98 -16.28 -17.48
C LYS A 82 5.25 -17.64 -18.13
N TRP A 83 5.78 -17.62 -19.35
CA TRP A 83 6.15 -18.81 -20.10
C TRP A 83 7.10 -19.75 -19.32
N PHE A 84 8.13 -19.18 -18.70
CA PHE A 84 9.11 -19.92 -17.88
C PHE A 84 8.70 -20.08 -16.41
N GLY A 85 7.42 -19.96 -16.10
CA GLY A 85 6.90 -20.07 -14.73
C GLY A 85 6.94 -18.77 -13.92
N GLY A 86 6.30 -18.81 -12.75
CA GLY A 86 6.04 -17.64 -11.92
C GLY A 86 4.96 -16.72 -12.51
N TYR A 87 4.81 -15.54 -11.92
CA TYR A 87 3.76 -14.58 -12.26
C TYR A 87 4.34 -13.19 -12.57
N LYS A 88 3.60 -12.42 -13.38
CA LYS A 88 3.82 -10.98 -13.57
C LYS A 88 2.46 -10.30 -13.67
N SER A 89 2.29 -9.19 -12.96
CA SER A 89 1.09 -8.38 -13.05
C SER A 89 1.11 -7.51 -14.30
N GLU A 90 -0.05 -7.39 -14.93
CA GLU A 90 -0.31 -6.48 -16.06
C GLU A 90 -0.52 -5.03 -15.58
N ALA A 91 -0.63 -4.77 -14.28
CA ALA A 91 -0.72 -3.40 -13.77
C ALA A 91 0.64 -2.69 -13.86
N ASP A 92 0.64 -1.48 -14.44
CA ASP A 92 1.84 -0.69 -14.65
C ASP A 92 2.09 0.38 -13.59
N ALA A 93 1.03 0.91 -13.01
CA ALA A 93 1.09 1.93 -11.95
C ALA A 93 1.80 1.39 -10.69
N PRO A 94 2.95 1.95 -10.27
CA PRO A 94 3.66 1.51 -9.07
C PRO A 94 2.78 1.53 -7.80
N GLU A 95 1.90 2.52 -7.68
CA GLU A 95 0.95 2.71 -6.58
C GLU A 95 -0.14 1.62 -6.49
N PHE A 96 -0.25 0.75 -7.51
CA PHE A 96 -1.12 -0.42 -7.48
C PHE A 96 -0.60 -1.50 -6.50
N PHE A 97 0.71 -1.54 -6.26
CA PHE A 97 1.34 -2.55 -5.40
C PHE A 97 1.67 -1.96 -4.02
N VAL A 98 1.42 -2.76 -3.00
CA VAL A 98 1.84 -2.45 -1.62
C VAL A 98 3.30 -2.87 -1.41
N SER A 99 3.71 -3.98 -2.02
CA SER A 99 5.08 -4.45 -2.02
C SER A 99 5.87 -3.85 -3.18
N PRO A 100 7.13 -3.41 -2.97
CA PRO A 100 8.03 -3.05 -4.06
C PRO A 100 8.23 -4.17 -5.08
N GLU A 101 8.12 -5.43 -4.64
CA GLU A 101 8.22 -6.62 -5.50
C GLU A 101 6.85 -7.17 -5.91
N GLY A 102 5.77 -6.42 -5.64
CA GLY A 102 4.41 -6.86 -5.86
C GLY A 102 4.12 -7.19 -7.31
N LYS A 103 4.73 -6.48 -8.27
CA LYS A 103 4.53 -6.74 -9.71
C LYS A 103 4.91 -8.14 -10.15
N THR A 104 5.88 -8.79 -9.48
CA THR A 104 6.42 -10.10 -9.88
C THR A 104 6.20 -11.19 -8.84
N SER A 105 5.78 -10.84 -7.62
CA SER A 105 5.54 -11.80 -6.54
C SER A 105 4.16 -11.62 -5.92
N PRO A 106 3.15 -12.45 -6.30
CA PRO A 106 1.84 -12.46 -5.65
C PRO A 106 1.92 -12.73 -4.15
N GLU A 107 2.91 -13.50 -3.70
CA GLU A 107 3.08 -13.83 -2.28
C GLU A 107 3.62 -12.65 -1.46
N LYS A 108 4.62 -11.93 -1.99
CA LYS A 108 5.13 -10.71 -1.34
C LYS A 108 4.06 -9.63 -1.32
N GLU A 109 3.28 -9.49 -2.40
CA GLU A 109 2.16 -8.55 -2.44
C GLU A 109 1.07 -8.90 -1.41
N LEU A 110 0.74 -10.18 -1.27
CA LEU A 110 -0.27 -10.63 -0.30
C LEU A 110 0.18 -10.34 1.12
N SER A 111 1.42 -10.69 1.44
CA SER A 111 2.01 -10.49 2.76
C SER A 111 2.07 -9.01 3.11
N ALA A 112 2.56 -8.17 2.19
CA ALA A 112 2.61 -6.72 2.36
C ALA A 112 1.21 -6.11 2.50
N THR A 113 0.24 -6.59 1.71
CA THR A 113 -1.17 -6.18 1.82
C THR A 113 -1.72 -6.47 3.22
N LEU A 114 -1.51 -7.68 3.76
CA LEU A 114 -1.96 -8.03 5.11
C LEU A 114 -1.33 -7.14 6.18
N LEU A 115 -0.01 -6.95 6.16
CA LEU A 115 0.68 -6.05 7.09
C LEU A 115 0.15 -4.62 7.02
N SER A 116 -0.13 -4.15 5.80
CA SER A 116 -0.58 -2.77 5.57
C SER A 116 -1.94 -2.47 6.22
N PHE A 117 -2.77 -3.48 6.46
CA PHE A 117 -4.06 -3.30 7.14
C PHE A 117 -3.93 -2.96 8.64
N PHE A 118 -2.76 -3.16 9.24
CA PHE A 118 -2.44 -2.88 10.64
C PHE A 118 -1.77 -1.52 10.87
N LYS A 119 -1.50 -0.76 9.80
CA LYS A 119 -0.88 0.57 9.94
C LYS A 119 -1.81 1.50 10.72
N ASP A 120 -1.25 2.29 11.63
CA ASP A 120 -2.01 3.36 12.28
C ASP A 120 -2.44 4.37 11.20
N PRO A 121 -3.75 4.69 11.06
CA PRO A 121 -4.20 5.72 10.13
C PRO A 121 -3.51 7.07 10.31
N LYS A 122 -3.05 7.42 11.52
CA LYS A 122 -2.33 8.67 11.80
C LYS A 122 -0.90 8.69 11.25
N SER A 123 -0.32 7.52 10.97
CA SER A 123 1.05 7.39 10.44
C SER A 123 1.12 7.46 8.91
N LEU A 124 -0.02 7.60 8.23
CA LEU A 124 -0.07 7.65 6.77
C LEU A 124 0.27 9.05 6.25
N PRO A 125 0.91 9.15 5.06
CA PRO A 125 1.14 10.44 4.42
C PRO A 125 -0.15 11.25 4.22
N PRO A 126 -0.08 12.58 4.20
CA PRO A 126 -1.24 13.41 3.90
C PRO A 126 -1.92 12.97 2.59
N LYS A 127 -3.25 12.88 2.60
CA LYS A 127 -4.11 12.44 1.48
C LYS A 127 -4.01 10.96 1.08
N ALA A 128 -3.08 10.18 1.65
CA ALA A 128 -3.05 8.75 1.41
C ALA A 128 -4.28 8.07 2.02
N LEU A 129 -4.90 7.16 1.26
CA LEU A 129 -5.98 6.33 1.79
C LEU A 129 -5.38 5.18 2.60
N HIS A 130 -6.02 4.83 3.70
CA HIS A 130 -5.68 3.61 4.41
C HIS A 130 -5.82 2.40 3.46
N PRO A 131 -4.94 1.38 3.51
CA PRO A 131 -4.98 0.24 2.58
C PRO A 131 -6.30 -0.53 2.57
N GLN A 132 -7.01 -0.57 3.71
CA GLN A 132 -8.38 -1.11 3.79
C GLN A 132 -9.37 -0.37 2.86
N CYS A 133 -9.17 0.93 2.60
CA CYS A 133 -9.98 1.75 1.71
C CYS A 133 -9.44 1.83 0.28
N GLN A 134 -8.12 1.76 0.11
CA GLN A 134 -7.48 1.76 -1.20
C GLN A 134 -7.74 0.44 -1.94
N PHE A 135 -7.72 -0.68 -1.22
CA PHE A 135 -7.89 -2.03 -1.78
C PHE A 135 -9.09 -2.78 -1.14
N PRO A 136 -10.32 -2.27 -1.28
CA PRO A 136 -11.47 -2.82 -0.56
C PRO A 136 -11.81 -4.25 -0.98
N ALA A 137 -11.59 -4.60 -2.26
CA ALA A 137 -11.78 -5.96 -2.75
C ALA A 137 -10.77 -6.94 -2.14
N ARG A 138 -9.48 -6.54 -2.03
CA ARG A 138 -8.43 -7.34 -1.38
C ARG A 138 -8.75 -7.55 0.11
N TYR A 139 -9.14 -6.49 0.81
CA TYR A 139 -9.54 -6.57 2.22
C TYR A 139 -10.73 -7.52 2.42
N LYS A 140 -11.81 -7.33 1.66
CA LYS A 140 -13.02 -8.18 1.75
C LYS A 140 -12.71 -9.65 1.49
N TRP A 141 -11.90 -9.94 0.47
CA TRP A 141 -11.51 -11.29 0.13
C TRP A 141 -10.66 -11.93 1.24
N LEU A 142 -9.57 -11.28 1.65
CA LEU A 142 -8.67 -11.79 2.69
C LEU A 142 -9.39 -11.98 4.03
N LYS A 143 -10.29 -11.08 4.41
CA LYS A 143 -11.12 -11.22 5.62
C LYS A 143 -11.94 -12.50 5.57
N ARG A 144 -12.53 -12.83 4.43
CA ARG A 144 -13.32 -14.05 4.25
C ARG A 144 -12.45 -15.31 4.30
N GLU A 145 -11.33 -15.34 3.59
CA GLU A 145 -10.47 -16.53 3.50
C GLU A 145 -9.74 -16.85 4.82
N LEU A 146 -9.33 -15.81 5.55
CA LEU A 146 -8.56 -15.93 6.80
C LEU A 146 -9.43 -15.83 8.06
N LYS A 147 -10.69 -15.41 7.92
CA LYS A 147 -11.64 -15.18 9.03
C LYS A 147 -11.01 -14.36 10.16
N PHE A 148 -10.30 -13.30 9.79
CA PHE A 148 -9.61 -12.49 10.80
C PHE A 148 -10.57 -11.58 11.55
N ASP A 149 -10.24 -11.36 12.82
CA ASP A 149 -11.01 -10.60 13.78
C ASP A 149 -10.86 -9.10 13.48
N PRO A 150 -11.94 -8.40 13.10
CA PRO A 150 -11.88 -6.99 12.78
C PRO A 150 -11.52 -6.10 13.98
N ASP A 151 -11.74 -6.55 15.22
CA ASP A 151 -11.40 -5.78 16.41
C ASP A 151 -9.90 -5.78 16.71
N LYS A 152 -9.14 -6.67 16.06
CA LYS A 152 -7.66 -6.69 16.09
C LYS A 152 -7.02 -5.80 15.02
N LEU A 153 -7.83 -5.11 14.21
CA LEU A 153 -7.38 -4.17 13.20
C LEU A 153 -7.83 -2.75 13.57
N PRO A 154 -7.14 -1.70 13.08
CA PRO A 154 -7.65 -0.35 13.22
C PRO A 154 -9.04 -0.22 12.58
N LYS A 155 -9.95 0.45 13.28
CA LYS A 155 -11.30 0.75 12.78
C LYS A 155 -11.23 1.89 11.78
N ILE A 156 -11.39 1.57 10.50
CA ILE A 156 -11.27 2.52 9.40
C ILE A 156 -12.63 2.76 8.74
N TYR A 157 -13.03 4.03 8.63
CA TYR A 157 -14.20 4.42 7.86
C TYR A 157 -13.81 4.95 6.47
N CYS A 158 -14.23 4.25 5.42
CA CYS A 158 -13.89 4.57 4.04
C CYS A 158 -14.93 5.50 3.39
N ALA A 159 -15.01 6.76 3.84
CA ALA A 159 -16.06 7.70 3.42
C ALA A 159 -16.18 7.89 1.90
N ARG A 160 -15.05 7.95 1.17
CA ARG A 160 -15.05 8.07 -0.31
C ARG A 160 -15.65 6.84 -0.98
N LEU A 161 -15.28 5.65 -0.52
CA LEU A 161 -15.80 4.39 -1.04
C LEU A 161 -17.29 4.25 -0.75
N ASP A 162 -17.71 4.54 0.47
CA ASP A 162 -19.13 4.48 0.87
C ASP A 162 -19.99 5.43 0.03
N ARG A 163 -19.57 6.68 -0.13
CA ARG A 163 -20.27 7.64 -1.02
C ARG A 163 -20.33 7.15 -2.47
N TRP A 164 -19.23 6.60 -2.98
CA TRP A 164 -19.18 6.10 -4.35
C TRP A 164 -20.11 4.90 -4.55
N LEU A 165 -20.11 3.93 -3.62
CA LEU A 165 -21.00 2.76 -3.66
C LEU A 165 -22.48 3.16 -3.52
N LYS A 166 -22.80 4.11 -2.63
CA LYS A 166 -24.15 4.66 -2.49
C LYS A 166 -24.63 5.38 -3.75
N LYS A 167 -23.74 6.09 -4.45
CA LYS A 167 -24.08 6.73 -5.73
C LYS A 167 -24.23 5.70 -6.86
N LEU A 168 -23.42 4.64 -6.83
CA LEU A 168 -23.51 3.55 -7.80
C LEU A 168 -24.83 2.77 -7.65
N ASP A 169 -25.27 2.53 -6.41
CA ASP A 169 -26.51 1.82 -6.02
C ASP A 169 -26.89 0.67 -6.96
N PRO A 170 -25.98 -0.30 -7.17
CA PRO A 170 -26.10 -1.25 -8.26
C PRO A 170 -27.28 -2.21 -8.06
N HIS A 171 -28.09 -2.36 -9.10
CA HIS A 171 -29.20 -3.30 -9.18
C HIS A 171 -28.96 -4.41 -10.21
N LYS A 172 -28.48 -4.01 -11.39
CA LYS A 172 -28.30 -4.89 -12.54
C LYS A 172 -27.02 -4.53 -13.28
N ILE A 173 -26.38 -5.53 -13.89
CA ILE A 173 -25.26 -5.33 -14.80
C ILE A 173 -25.70 -5.82 -16.18
N THR A 174 -25.51 -4.99 -17.19
CA THR A 174 -25.86 -5.28 -18.59
C THR A 174 -24.61 -5.19 -19.45
N LEU A 175 -24.34 -6.24 -20.24
CA LEU A 175 -23.29 -6.19 -21.26
C LEU A 175 -23.88 -5.59 -22.54
N VAL A 176 -23.34 -4.45 -22.95
CA VAL A 176 -23.78 -3.68 -24.12
C VAL A 176 -22.76 -3.84 -25.23
N PHE A 177 -23.25 -4.15 -26.43
CA PHE A 177 -22.49 -4.17 -27.66
C PHE A 177 -23.07 -3.11 -28.61
N ALA A 178 -22.41 -1.97 -28.73
CA ALA A 178 -22.67 -1.04 -29.81
C ALA A 178 -22.02 -1.58 -31.10
N SER A 179 -22.62 -1.34 -32.26
CA SER A 179 -22.16 -1.89 -33.55
C SER A 179 -20.64 -1.72 -33.74
N PHE A 180 -19.94 -2.83 -33.97
CA PHE A 180 -18.48 -2.87 -34.03
C PHE A 180 -18.00 -2.62 -35.47
N TYR A 181 -16.92 -1.84 -35.62
CA TYR A 181 -16.11 -1.87 -36.84
C TYR A 181 -14.85 -2.68 -36.53
N MET A 182 -14.78 -3.94 -37.01
CA MET A 182 -13.68 -4.87 -36.69
C MET A 182 -12.31 -4.36 -37.16
N GLY A 183 -12.28 -3.46 -38.15
CA GLY A 183 -11.04 -2.89 -38.68
C GLY A 183 -10.36 -1.88 -37.76
N ASN A 184 -10.99 -1.45 -36.65
CA ASN A 184 -10.40 -0.48 -35.73
C ASN A 184 -10.49 -0.99 -34.28
N PRO A 185 -9.37 -1.41 -33.67
CA PRO A 185 -9.33 -1.90 -32.29
C PRO A 185 -9.92 -0.94 -31.26
N SER A 186 -9.70 0.37 -31.43
CA SER A 186 -10.24 1.41 -30.53
C SER A 186 -11.77 1.44 -30.57
N SER A 187 -12.37 1.23 -31.75
CA SER A 187 -13.82 1.11 -31.93
C SER A 187 -14.36 -0.20 -31.35
N MET A 188 -13.69 -1.32 -31.61
CA MET A 188 -14.11 -2.64 -31.10
C MET A 188 -14.15 -2.68 -29.57
N PHE A 189 -13.12 -2.19 -28.88
CA PHE A 189 -13.06 -2.17 -27.41
C PHE A 189 -13.94 -1.07 -26.81
N GLY A 190 -14.06 0.09 -27.47
CA GLY A 190 -14.91 1.19 -27.01
C GLY A 190 -16.42 0.89 -27.06
N HIS A 191 -16.85 0.03 -27.98
CA HIS A 191 -18.26 -0.32 -28.18
C HIS A 191 -18.74 -1.53 -27.38
N THR A 192 -17.84 -2.22 -26.67
CA THR A 192 -18.21 -3.27 -25.72
C THR A 192 -18.04 -2.75 -24.30
N LEU A 193 -19.15 -2.56 -23.58
CA LEU A 193 -19.11 -2.04 -22.22
C LEU A 193 -20.06 -2.78 -21.27
N LEU A 194 -19.69 -2.80 -20.00
CA LEU A 194 -20.58 -3.17 -18.91
C LEU A 194 -21.29 -1.92 -18.40
N ARG A 195 -22.61 -1.88 -18.49
CA ARG A 195 -23.45 -0.86 -17.87
C ARG A 195 -23.92 -1.35 -16.50
N ILE A 196 -23.71 -0.54 -15.47
CA ILE A 196 -24.17 -0.79 -14.11
C ILE A 196 -25.42 0.06 -13.88
N ASP A 197 -26.56 -0.60 -13.80
CA ASP A 197 -27.87 0.03 -13.64
C ASP A 197 -28.16 0.24 -12.15
N SER A 198 -28.48 1.49 -11.78
CA SER A 198 -28.78 1.89 -10.41
C SER A 198 -30.26 1.71 -10.07
N LYS A 199 -30.58 1.33 -8.82
CA LYS A 199 -31.99 1.25 -8.36
C LYS A 199 -32.66 2.63 -8.35
N SER A 200 -31.91 3.71 -8.15
CA SER A 200 -32.48 5.06 -8.14
C SER A 200 -32.78 5.64 -9.53
N ASN A 201 -32.38 4.95 -10.62
CA ASN A 201 -32.49 5.43 -12.01
C ASN A 201 -33.48 4.64 -12.89
N ILE A 202 -34.50 4.01 -12.29
CA ILE A 202 -35.40 3.05 -12.97
C ILE A 202 -36.30 3.68 -14.06
N GLN A 203 -36.50 5.01 -14.09
CA GLN A 203 -37.34 5.66 -15.12
C GLN A 203 -36.51 6.46 -16.14
N ASN A 204 -36.35 5.92 -17.36
CA ASN A 204 -35.87 6.61 -18.57
C ASN A 204 -34.51 7.33 -18.51
N LYS A 205 -33.61 6.94 -17.60
CA LYS A 205 -32.26 7.53 -17.45
C LYS A 205 -31.13 6.53 -17.69
N GLU A 206 -31.38 5.48 -18.47
CA GLU A 206 -30.38 4.45 -18.78
C GLU A 206 -29.07 5.01 -19.35
N LEU A 207 -29.14 6.09 -20.13
CA LEU A 207 -27.99 6.78 -20.70
C LEU A 207 -27.09 7.45 -19.64
N LEU A 208 -27.59 7.64 -18.41
CA LEU A 208 -26.85 8.25 -17.30
C LEU A 208 -26.28 7.21 -16.32
N ASN A 209 -26.48 5.92 -16.61
CA ASN A 209 -25.93 4.83 -15.79
C ASN A 209 -24.42 4.69 -16.01
N TYR A 210 -23.75 4.13 -15.00
CA TYR A 210 -22.30 3.98 -15.03
C TYR A 210 -21.89 2.96 -16.10
N GLY A 211 -21.03 3.39 -17.04
CA GLY A 211 -20.39 2.52 -18.01
C GLY A 211 -18.96 2.17 -17.58
N VAL A 212 -18.60 0.90 -17.73
CA VAL A 212 -17.23 0.39 -17.58
C VAL A 212 -16.86 -0.28 -18.90
N ASN A 213 -15.89 0.29 -19.59
CA ASN A 213 -15.34 -0.29 -20.81
C ASN A 213 -13.84 -0.57 -20.64
N TYR A 214 -13.29 -1.31 -21.59
CA TYR A 214 -11.86 -1.39 -21.79
C TYR A 214 -11.55 -0.45 -22.95
N ALA A 215 -10.60 0.47 -22.77
CA ALA A 215 -10.17 1.37 -23.83
C ALA A 215 -8.78 0.98 -24.30
N ALA A 216 -8.57 0.92 -25.61
CA ALA A 216 -7.26 0.83 -26.21
C ALA A 216 -6.89 2.23 -26.72
N ASN A 217 -5.71 2.72 -26.36
CA ASN A 217 -5.13 3.88 -27.02
C ASN A 217 -4.04 3.36 -27.96
N PRO A 218 -4.22 3.41 -29.29
CA PRO A 218 -3.20 2.98 -30.23
C PRO A 218 -2.00 3.93 -30.11
N ASP A 219 -0.82 3.36 -29.93
CA ASP A 219 0.46 4.07 -29.89
C ASP A 219 1.03 4.35 -31.29
N THR A 220 0.34 3.87 -32.32
CA THR A 220 0.69 4.01 -33.73
C THR A 220 -0.52 4.43 -34.56
N SER A 221 -0.28 5.28 -35.54
CA SER A 221 -1.24 5.55 -36.64
C SER A 221 -1.14 4.41 -37.64
N ASN A 222 -1.68 3.23 -37.30
CA ASN A 222 -1.89 2.20 -38.30
C ASN A 222 -3.39 2.17 -38.65
N PRO A 223 -3.77 2.50 -39.90
CA PRO A 223 -5.17 2.60 -40.33
C PRO A 223 -5.92 1.26 -40.24
#